data_AF-E2A6Y9-F1
#
_entry.id   AF-E2A6Y9-F1
#
_cell.length_a   1.000
_cell.length_b   1.000
_cell.length_c   1.000
_cell.angle_alpha   90.00
_cell.angle_beta   90.00
_cell.angle_gamma   90.00
#
_symmetry.space_group_name_H-M   'P 1'
#
loop_
_entity.id
_entity.type
_entity.pdbx_description
1 polymer ?
#
loop_
_entity_poly.entity_id
_entity_poly.type
_entity_poly.pdbx_seq_one_letter_code
_entity_poly.pdbx_strand_id
1 'polypeptide(L)'
;MVRENLGIACNIIITAEQLRIIMKNHAFVRSVTPRFHSYKPHNDVLPPNVPRFSHYLYFLFVPTIIYRDEYPRTKKIRWMFVVQHFGEVVLMIFYYAFILERLVAPVFRTFDTWPLESTWFIKIIIKMCFPGILLLLNLNYLLLHMWMNAWAEMLRFADRLFYKASFNYTIDWWNSTSSRMWNRTWNVVVHDWIYTYLYKDMYEIVVPRNKPLATFTAFFVSGICHEYVVAFSFRFFYPVMFIIFGGVNYVLVQSNLSMHNILVWMILCFCNSIIISTCAMGYYTSYNCLSYSNYYADLLLPQSWSCQQQLAA
;
A
#
# COMPACT_ATOMS: atom_id res chain seq x y z
N MET A 1 11.32 -16.41 -5.99
CA MET A 1 11.55 -15.14 -5.27
C MET A 1 12.66 -15.25 -4.23
N VAL A 2 12.60 -16.21 -3.30
CA VAL A 2 13.60 -16.36 -2.22
C VAL A 2 14.98 -16.87 -2.71
N ARG A 3 15.04 -17.49 -3.89
CA ARG A 3 16.29 -18.03 -4.45
C ARG A 3 17.13 -17.06 -5.30
N GLU A 4 16.52 -15.98 -5.81
CA GLU A 4 17.20 -15.06 -6.73
C GLU A 4 17.58 -13.78 -5.98
N ASN A 5 18.85 -13.36 -6.07
CA ASN A 5 19.35 -12.19 -5.36
C ASN A 5 19.00 -10.86 -6.05
N LEU A 6 17.69 -10.61 -6.21
CA LEU A 6 17.15 -9.39 -6.80
C LEU A 6 17.23 -8.20 -5.83
N GLY A 7 17.45 -6.99 -6.37
CA GLY A 7 17.44 -5.76 -5.59
C GLY A 7 16.07 -5.44 -4.98
N ILE A 8 16.05 -4.62 -3.92
CA ILE A 8 14.84 -4.31 -3.14
C ILE A 8 13.72 -3.73 -4.01
N ALA A 9 14.05 -2.78 -4.89
CA ALA A 9 13.06 -2.17 -5.78
C ALA A 9 12.37 -3.21 -6.70
N CYS A 10 13.13 -4.18 -7.21
CA CYS A 10 12.59 -5.27 -8.01
C CYS A 10 11.66 -6.17 -7.19
N ASN A 11 12.04 -6.49 -5.94
CA ASN A 11 11.19 -7.28 -5.05
C ASN A 11 9.89 -6.55 -4.72
N ILE A 12 9.93 -5.23 -4.49
CA ILE A 12 8.73 -4.40 -4.27
C ILE A 12 7.82 -4.47 -5.50
N ILE A 13 8.36 -4.31 -6.71
CA ILE A 13 7.56 -4.36 -7.95
C ILE A 13 6.84 -5.71 -8.06
N ILE A 14 7.58 -6.82 -7.92
CA ILE A 14 6.99 -8.14 -8.12
C ILE A 14 5.98 -8.48 -7.01
N THR A 15 6.27 -8.15 -5.75
CA THR A 15 5.33 -8.42 -4.63
C THR A 15 4.06 -7.56 -4.74
N ALA A 16 4.19 -6.29 -5.13
CA ALA A 16 3.05 -5.42 -5.38
C ALA A 16 2.20 -5.92 -6.57
N GLU A 17 2.83 -6.35 -7.66
CA GLU A 17 2.14 -6.94 -8.82
C GLU A 17 1.44 -8.25 -8.47
N GLN A 18 2.07 -9.10 -7.65
CA GLN A 18 1.45 -10.32 -7.15
C GLN A 18 0.18 -10.02 -6.36
N LEU A 19 0.23 -9.08 -5.40
CA LEU A 19 -0.96 -8.68 -4.65
C LEU A 19 -2.04 -8.09 -5.55
N ARG A 20 -1.67 -7.23 -6.51
CA ARG A 20 -2.61 -6.66 -7.49
C ARG A 20 -3.35 -7.75 -8.25
N ILE A 21 -2.63 -8.75 -8.76
CA ILE A 21 -3.22 -9.87 -9.52
C ILE A 21 -4.13 -10.72 -8.62
N ILE A 22 -3.71 -11.02 -7.39
CA ILE A 22 -4.53 -11.75 -6.41
C ILE A 22 -5.86 -11.02 -6.15
N MET A 23 -5.79 -9.71 -5.86
CA MET A 23 -6.98 -8.91 -5.59
C MET A 23 -7.91 -8.83 -6.80
N LYS A 24 -7.36 -8.68 -8.02
CA LYS A 24 -8.16 -8.69 -9.26
C LYS A 24 -8.81 -10.04 -9.51
N ASN A 25 -8.09 -11.14 -9.32
CA ASN A 25 -8.64 -12.48 -9.48
C ASN A 25 -9.77 -12.74 -8.48
N HIS A 26 -9.57 -12.36 -7.23
CA HIS A 26 -10.62 -12.43 -6.21
C HIS A 26 -11.85 -11.61 -6.61
N ALA A 27 -11.64 -10.36 -7.05
CA ALA A 27 -12.73 -9.48 -7.49
C ALA A 27 -13.52 -10.07 -8.67
N PHE A 28 -12.83 -10.64 -9.66
CA PHE A 28 -13.44 -11.30 -10.80
C PHE A 28 -14.30 -12.48 -10.37
N VAL A 29 -13.73 -13.44 -9.63
CA VAL A 29 -14.44 -14.64 -9.17
C VAL A 29 -15.63 -14.24 -8.30
N ARG A 30 -15.44 -13.36 -7.32
CA ARG A 30 -16.50 -12.96 -6.38
C ARG A 30 -17.66 -12.21 -7.06
N SER A 31 -17.38 -11.43 -8.11
CA SER A 31 -18.40 -10.71 -8.89
C SER A 31 -19.16 -11.61 -9.88
N VAL A 32 -18.51 -12.65 -10.40
CA VAL A 32 -19.07 -13.53 -11.45
C VAL A 32 -19.81 -14.73 -10.86
N THR A 33 -19.25 -15.39 -9.84
CA THR A 33 -19.79 -16.62 -9.23
C THR A 33 -21.27 -16.54 -8.82
N PRO A 34 -21.76 -15.45 -8.18
CA PRO A 34 -23.17 -15.37 -7.78
C PRO A 34 -24.15 -15.50 -8.95
N ARG A 35 -23.77 -15.04 -10.14
CA ARG A 35 -24.61 -15.08 -11.36
C ARG A 35 -24.87 -16.51 -11.82
N PHE A 36 -23.85 -17.35 -11.72
CA PHE A 36 -23.92 -18.76 -12.08
C PHE A 36 -24.56 -19.60 -10.97
N HIS A 37 -24.32 -19.24 -9.71
CA HIS A 37 -24.95 -19.91 -8.58
C HIS A 37 -26.46 -19.61 -8.46
N SER A 38 -26.90 -18.41 -8.87
CA SER A 38 -28.33 -18.07 -8.91
C SER A 38 -29.08 -18.68 -10.09
N TYR A 39 -28.35 -19.12 -11.13
CA TYR A 39 -28.95 -19.71 -12.32
C TYR A 39 -29.45 -21.14 -12.03
N LYS A 40 -30.74 -21.36 -12.27
CA LYS A 40 -31.37 -22.69 -12.20
C LYS A 40 -31.87 -23.05 -13.60
N PRO A 41 -31.41 -24.16 -14.21
CA PRO A 41 -31.77 -24.54 -15.58
C PRO A 41 -33.28 -24.71 -15.85
N HIS A 42 -34.05 -24.93 -14.78
CA HIS A 42 -35.49 -25.20 -14.85
C HIS A 42 -36.38 -23.98 -14.62
N ASN A 43 -35.81 -22.79 -14.42
CA ASN A 43 -36.57 -21.54 -14.34
C ASN A 43 -36.47 -20.79 -15.69
N ASP A 44 -37.48 -19.99 -16.05
CA ASP A 44 -37.51 -19.11 -17.24
C ASP A 44 -36.48 -17.94 -17.21
N VAL A 45 -35.39 -18.11 -16.48
CA VAL A 45 -34.33 -17.10 -16.34
C VAL A 45 -33.33 -17.30 -17.46
N LEU A 46 -33.02 -16.22 -18.19
CA LEU A 46 -32.00 -16.21 -19.22
C LEU A 46 -30.65 -16.72 -18.67
N PRO A 47 -29.88 -17.49 -19.45
CA PRO A 47 -28.57 -17.96 -19.01
C PRO A 47 -27.66 -16.78 -18.67
N PRO A 48 -26.85 -16.88 -17.60
CA PRO A 48 -25.96 -15.80 -17.18
C PRO A 48 -24.94 -15.50 -18.29
N ASN A 49 -24.72 -14.22 -18.56
CA ASN A 49 -23.76 -13.78 -19.57
C ASN A 49 -22.33 -14.16 -19.12
N VAL A 50 -21.66 -14.99 -19.91
CA VAL A 50 -20.28 -15.40 -19.65
C VAL A 50 -19.34 -14.26 -20.05
N PRO A 51 -18.50 -13.76 -19.14
CA PRO A 51 -17.56 -12.70 -19.48
C PRO A 51 -16.54 -13.21 -20.52
N ARG A 52 -16.39 -12.47 -21.62
CA ARG A 52 -15.40 -12.77 -22.65
C ARG A 52 -13.98 -12.61 -22.09
N PHE A 53 -13.05 -13.46 -22.54
CA PHE A 53 -11.64 -13.36 -22.17
C PHE A 53 -11.03 -11.97 -22.44
N SER A 54 -11.47 -11.30 -23.50
CA SER A 54 -11.04 -9.94 -23.83
C SER A 54 -11.40 -8.90 -22.75
N HIS A 55 -12.56 -9.04 -22.10
CA HIS A 55 -12.97 -8.13 -21.02
C HIS A 55 -12.16 -8.38 -19.75
N TYR A 56 -11.91 -9.65 -19.44
CA TYR A 56 -11.05 -10.01 -18.33
C TYR A 56 -9.61 -9.52 -18.53
N LEU A 57 -9.05 -9.69 -19.73
CA LEU A 57 -7.72 -9.17 -20.08
C LEU A 57 -7.67 -7.64 -19.96
N TYR A 58 -8.69 -6.94 -20.43
CA TYR A 58 -8.79 -5.49 -20.26
C TYR A 58 -8.81 -5.10 -18.77
N PHE A 59 -9.61 -5.78 -17.94
CA PHE A 59 -9.67 -5.57 -16.50
C PHE A 59 -8.31 -5.77 -15.81
N LEU A 60 -7.50 -6.74 -16.24
CA LEU A 60 -6.16 -6.97 -15.68
C LEU A 60 -5.24 -5.74 -15.82
N PHE A 61 -5.36 -4.96 -16.88
CA PHE A 61 -4.52 -3.78 -17.11
C PHE A 61 -5.12 -2.46 -16.63
N VAL A 62 -6.45 -2.33 -16.57
CA VAL A 62 -7.11 -1.09 -16.13
C VAL A 62 -6.70 -0.74 -14.68
N PRO A 63 -6.50 0.55 -14.34
CA PRO A 63 -6.14 1.00 -13.00
C PRO A 63 -7.32 0.97 -12.01
N THR A 64 -8.08 -0.13 -11.97
CA THR A 64 -9.09 -0.43 -10.97
C THR A 64 -8.99 -1.89 -10.55
N ILE A 65 -9.41 -2.20 -9.33
CA ILE A 65 -9.40 -3.56 -8.78
C ILE A 65 -10.84 -4.11 -8.64
N ILE A 66 -11.86 -3.29 -8.91
CA ILE A 66 -13.26 -3.74 -8.92
C ILE A 66 -13.62 -4.23 -10.31
N TYR A 67 -14.11 -5.46 -10.40
CA TYR A 67 -14.57 -6.04 -11.66
C TYR A 67 -15.98 -5.54 -12.02
N ARG A 68 -16.13 -5.06 -13.26
CA ARG A 68 -17.40 -4.71 -13.93
C ARG A 68 -17.33 -5.20 -15.37
N ASP A 69 -18.47 -5.59 -15.94
CA ASP A 69 -18.51 -6.05 -17.34
C ASP A 69 -18.28 -4.90 -18.32
N GLU A 70 -18.73 -3.70 -17.96
CA GLU A 70 -18.56 -2.50 -18.76
C GLU A 70 -17.99 -1.37 -17.89
N TYR A 71 -16.98 -0.70 -18.43
CA TYR A 71 -16.36 0.47 -17.81
C TYR A 71 -16.60 1.69 -18.69
N PRO A 72 -16.76 2.89 -18.10
CA PRO A 72 -16.88 4.11 -18.88
C PRO A 72 -15.56 4.35 -19.65
N ARG A 73 -15.67 4.59 -20.96
CA ARG A 73 -14.51 4.74 -21.86
C ARG A 73 -14.41 6.12 -22.47
N THR A 74 -13.17 6.59 -22.67
CA THR A 74 -12.92 7.82 -23.41
C THR A 74 -12.97 7.58 -24.91
N LYS A 75 -13.40 8.59 -25.69
CA LYS A 75 -13.56 8.48 -27.15
C LYS A 75 -12.22 8.40 -27.89
N LYS A 76 -11.20 9.12 -27.42
CA LYS A 76 -9.87 9.22 -28.05
C LYS A 76 -8.79 9.13 -26.98
N ILE A 77 -7.60 8.69 -27.38
CA ILE A 77 -6.39 8.68 -26.54
C ILE A 77 -5.64 9.99 -26.81
N ARG A 78 -5.37 10.76 -25.77
CA ARG A 78 -4.52 11.96 -25.83
C ARG A 78 -3.08 11.56 -25.58
N TRP A 79 -2.34 11.20 -26.64
CA TRP A 79 -0.95 10.72 -26.51
C TRP A 79 0.00 11.70 -25.83
N MET A 80 -0.18 13.00 -26.06
CA MET A 80 0.62 14.02 -25.37
C MET A 80 0.46 13.95 -23.84
N PHE A 81 -0.77 13.76 -23.37
CA PHE A 81 -1.07 13.60 -21.94
C PHE A 81 -0.43 12.32 -21.36
N VAL A 82 -0.44 11.23 -22.13
CA VAL A 82 0.22 9.97 -21.75
C VAL A 82 1.73 10.16 -21.62
N VAL A 83 2.37 10.75 -22.63
CA VAL A 83 3.83 10.98 -22.64
C VAL A 83 4.26 11.93 -21.53
N GLN A 84 3.50 13.00 -21.28
CA GLN A 84 3.75 13.92 -20.17
C GLN A 84 3.77 13.19 -18.83
N HIS A 85 2.73 12.40 -18.53
CA HIS A 85 2.65 11.68 -17.27
C HIS A 85 3.73 10.59 -17.12
N PHE A 86 4.10 9.87 -18.19
CA PHE A 86 5.24 8.96 -18.11
C PHE A 86 6.58 9.69 -17.92
N GLY A 87 6.75 10.88 -18.51
CA GLY A 87 7.90 11.74 -18.24
C GLY A 87 7.97 12.19 -16.78
N GLU A 88 6.83 12.58 -16.21
CA GLU A 88 6.70 12.95 -14.80
C GLU A 88 6.97 11.75 -13.87
N VAL A 89 6.55 10.54 -14.24
CA VAL A 89 6.89 9.30 -13.50
C VAL A 89 8.40 9.12 -13.42
N VAL A 90 9.12 9.25 -14.53
CA VAL A 90 10.58 9.11 -14.56
C VAL A 90 11.23 10.16 -13.66
N LEU A 91 10.80 11.42 -13.75
CA LEU A 91 11.31 12.51 -12.90
C LEU A 91 11.05 12.25 -11.41
N MET A 92 9.87 11.75 -11.06
CA MET A 92 9.51 11.44 -9.68
C MET A 92 10.27 10.23 -9.11
N ILE A 93 10.65 9.26 -9.94
CA ILE A 93 11.56 8.16 -9.54
C ILE A 93 12.95 8.72 -9.20
N PHE A 94 13.50 9.61 -10.03
CA PHE A 94 14.77 10.26 -9.73
C PHE A 94 14.70 11.12 -8.47
N TYR A 95 13.60 11.83 -8.26
CA TYR A 95 13.39 12.62 -7.05
C TYR A 95 13.28 11.72 -5.79
N TYR A 96 12.61 10.58 -5.89
CA TYR A 96 12.56 9.58 -4.82
C TYR A 96 13.96 9.06 -4.46
N ALA A 97 14.75 8.70 -5.47
CA ALA A 97 16.14 8.26 -5.28
C ALA A 97 17.01 9.36 -4.64
N PHE A 98 16.84 10.61 -5.07
CA PHE A 98 17.53 11.76 -4.49
C PHE A 98 17.21 11.93 -3.00
N ILE A 99 15.94 11.83 -2.59
CA ILE A 99 15.54 11.90 -1.18
C ILE A 99 16.22 10.79 -0.37
N LEU A 100 16.21 9.55 -0.89
CA LEU A 100 16.86 8.42 -0.20
C LEU A 100 18.37 8.63 -0.05
N GLU A 101 19.07 9.04 -1.11
CA GLU A 101 20.52 9.20 -1.07
C GLU A 101 20.97 10.42 -0.25
N ARG A 102 20.22 11.53 -0.29
CA ARG A 102 20.64 12.78 0.35
C ARG A 102 20.12 12.96 1.77
N LEU A 103 18.92 12.45 2.07
CA LEU A 103 18.29 12.67 3.36
C LEU A 103 18.30 11.43 4.25
N VAL A 104 18.09 10.23 3.68
CA VAL A 104 17.99 8.99 4.47
C VAL A 104 19.37 8.34 4.65
N ALA A 105 20.09 8.07 3.56
CA ALA A 105 21.36 7.36 3.58
C ALA A 105 22.42 7.95 4.54
N PRO A 106 22.69 9.27 4.61
CA PRO A 106 23.73 9.78 5.50
C PRO A 106 23.43 9.57 6.99
N VAL A 107 22.15 9.44 7.36
CA VAL A 107 21.77 9.21 8.77
C VAL A 107 21.98 7.76 9.19
N PHE A 108 21.76 6.81 8.27
CA PHE A 108 21.84 5.38 8.57
C PHE A 108 23.16 4.71 8.16
N ARG A 109 23.99 5.33 7.32
CA ARG A 109 25.34 4.80 7.03
C ARG A 109 26.25 4.75 8.26
N THR A 110 26.06 5.62 9.23
CA THR A 110 26.82 5.66 10.50
C THR A 110 26.14 4.88 11.63
N PHE A 111 25.17 4.02 11.31
CA PHE A 111 24.40 3.27 12.30
C PHE A 111 25.25 2.31 13.14
N ASP A 112 26.39 1.85 12.60
CA ASP A 112 27.22 0.82 13.24
C ASP A 112 28.05 1.33 14.43
N THR A 113 28.13 2.64 14.66
CA THR A 113 29.12 3.20 15.59
C THR A 113 28.59 3.63 16.96
N TRP A 114 27.28 3.52 17.23
CA TRP A 114 26.68 4.04 18.48
C TRP A 114 25.74 3.06 19.15
N PRO A 115 25.84 2.81 20.48
CA PRO A 115 24.90 1.94 21.18
C PRO A 115 23.47 2.46 21.00
N LEU A 116 22.51 1.54 20.82
CA LEU A 116 21.08 1.84 20.73
C LEU A 116 20.52 2.38 22.06
N GLU A 117 20.82 3.64 22.36
CA GLU A 117 20.15 4.37 23.41
C GLU A 117 18.73 4.74 22.97
N SER A 118 17.76 4.63 23.87
CA SER A 118 16.38 5.06 23.63
C SER A 118 16.29 6.53 23.18
N THR A 119 17.20 7.38 23.66
CA THR A 119 17.31 8.78 23.27
C THR A 119 17.70 8.95 21.79
N TRP A 120 18.52 8.04 21.27
CA TRP A 120 19.00 8.06 19.89
C TRP A 120 17.89 7.65 18.91
N PHE A 121 17.09 6.64 19.26
CA PHE A 121 15.95 6.20 18.45
C PHE A 121 14.90 7.31 18.29
N ILE A 122 14.59 8.03 19.38
CA ILE A 122 13.67 9.19 19.34
C ILE A 122 14.24 10.30 18.46
N LYS A 123 15.55 10.62 18.58
CA LYS A 123 16.22 11.63 17.75
C LYS A 123 16.12 11.29 16.26
N ILE A 124 16.21 10.02 15.89
CA ILE A 124 16.09 9.58 14.49
C ILE A 124 14.68 9.69 13.99
N ILE A 125 13.68 9.25 14.76
CA ILE A 125 12.28 9.42 14.36
C ILE A 125 11.98 10.90 14.11
N ILE A 126 12.46 11.81 14.96
CA ILE A 126 12.23 13.24 14.75
C ILE A 126 12.94 13.72 13.46
N LYS A 127 14.19 13.33 13.23
CA LYS A 127 14.94 13.67 12.01
C LYS A 127 14.29 13.11 10.74
N MET A 128 13.66 11.94 10.83
CA MET A 128 13.02 11.23 9.72
C MET A 128 11.59 11.69 9.43
N CYS A 129 11.00 12.57 10.25
CA CYS A 129 9.68 13.16 9.96
C CYS A 129 9.66 13.91 8.63
N PHE A 130 10.68 14.72 8.34
CA PHE A 130 10.74 15.50 7.10
C PHE A 130 10.98 14.64 5.86
N PRO A 131 12.00 13.76 5.80
CA PRO A 131 12.14 12.81 4.70
C PRO A 131 10.92 11.90 4.54
N GLY A 132 10.31 11.48 5.66
CA GLY A 132 9.19 10.58 5.65
C GLY A 132 7.92 11.15 5.02
N ILE A 133 7.60 12.42 5.31
CA ILE A 133 6.47 13.05 4.66
C ILE A 133 6.73 13.32 3.17
N LEU A 134 7.96 13.68 2.80
CA LEU A 134 8.33 13.87 1.39
C LEU A 134 8.19 12.57 0.58
N LEU A 135 8.64 11.44 1.13
CA LEU A 135 8.52 10.13 0.50
C LEU A 135 7.05 9.70 0.38
N LEU A 136 6.22 9.96 1.40
CA LEU A 136 4.77 9.70 1.34
C LEU A 136 4.11 10.48 0.20
N LEU A 137 4.37 11.79 0.12
CA LEU A 137 3.80 12.68 -0.90
C LEU A 137 4.28 12.31 -2.31
N ASN A 138 5.58 12.05 -2.46
CA ASN A 138 6.15 11.62 -3.73
C ASN A 138 5.53 10.30 -4.20
N LEU A 139 5.43 9.29 -3.32
CA LEU A 139 4.89 7.98 -3.70
C LEU A 139 3.40 8.07 -4.07
N ASN A 140 2.63 8.89 -3.35
CA ASN A 140 1.23 9.17 -3.67
C ASN A 140 1.07 9.75 -5.08
N TYR A 141 1.82 10.81 -5.35
CA TYR A 141 1.77 11.49 -6.63
C TYR A 141 2.27 10.60 -7.77
N LEU A 142 3.37 9.89 -7.54
CA LEU A 142 3.96 8.97 -8.52
C LEU A 142 2.98 7.86 -8.91
N LEU A 143 2.42 7.14 -7.93
CA LEU A 143 1.59 5.96 -8.18
C LEU A 143 0.12 6.31 -8.46
N LEU A 144 -0.54 7.04 -7.56
CA LEU A 144 -2.00 7.25 -7.64
C LEU A 144 -2.38 8.33 -8.64
N HIS A 145 -1.50 9.31 -8.88
CA HIS A 145 -1.75 10.35 -9.86
C HIS A 145 -1.12 10.01 -11.21
N MET A 146 0.21 10.05 -11.31
CA MET A 146 0.88 10.00 -12.62
C MET A 146 0.78 8.63 -13.28
N TRP A 147 1.16 7.57 -12.56
CA TRP A 147 1.12 6.20 -13.10
C TRP A 147 -0.30 5.76 -13.45
N MET A 148 -1.26 5.89 -12.54
CA MET A 148 -2.64 5.48 -12.80
C MET A 148 -3.30 6.32 -13.91
N ASN A 149 -3.09 7.64 -13.98
CA ASN A 149 -3.66 8.45 -15.08
C ASN A 149 -3.03 8.13 -16.44
N ALA A 150 -1.73 7.85 -16.49
CA ALA A 150 -1.05 7.44 -17.73
C ALA A 150 -1.66 6.14 -18.28
N TRP A 151 -1.81 5.12 -17.44
CA TRP A 151 -2.45 3.85 -17.80
C TRP A 151 -3.94 4.02 -18.12
N ALA A 152 -4.66 4.86 -17.37
CA ALA A 152 -6.07 5.13 -17.62
C ALA A 152 -6.30 5.76 -19.01
N GLU A 153 -5.51 6.77 -19.36
CA GLU A 153 -5.62 7.41 -20.68
C GLU A 153 -5.22 6.44 -21.80
N MET A 154 -4.13 5.70 -21.65
CA MET A 154 -3.67 4.72 -22.64
C MET A 154 -4.72 3.62 -22.91
N LEU A 155 -5.39 3.14 -21.86
CA LEU A 155 -6.42 2.10 -21.97
C LEU A 155 -7.82 2.65 -22.33
N ARG A 156 -7.97 3.98 -22.43
CA ARG A 156 -9.26 4.69 -22.59
C ARG A 156 -10.22 4.46 -21.44
N PHE A 157 -9.72 4.38 -20.22
CA PHE A 157 -10.52 4.32 -18.99
C PHE A 157 -10.89 5.75 -18.54
N ALA A 158 -12.20 6.00 -18.37
CA ALA A 158 -12.72 7.33 -18.06
C ALA A 158 -12.88 7.59 -16.56
N ASP A 159 -13.03 6.56 -15.74
CA ASP A 159 -13.23 6.70 -14.29
C ASP A 159 -11.88 6.91 -13.57
N ARG A 160 -11.45 8.16 -13.44
CA ARG A 160 -10.10 8.52 -12.97
C ARG A 160 -10.04 8.95 -11.51
N LEU A 161 -11.06 8.62 -10.72
CA LEU A 161 -11.11 8.96 -9.30
C LEU A 161 -10.27 7.98 -8.46
N PHE A 162 -8.96 7.95 -8.67
CA PHE A 162 -8.05 7.06 -7.94
C PHE A 162 -7.81 7.49 -6.49
N TYR A 163 -7.89 8.80 -6.26
CA TYR A 163 -7.85 9.45 -4.97
C TYR A 163 -8.75 10.69 -5.05
N LYS A 164 -9.29 11.13 -3.90
CA LYS A 164 -10.16 12.32 -3.86
C LYS A 164 -9.29 13.56 -3.74
N ALA A 165 -9.31 14.37 -4.79
CA ALA A 165 -8.47 15.57 -4.98
C ALA A 165 -9.17 16.65 -5.85
N SER A 166 -10.50 16.59 -5.96
CA SER A 166 -11.22 17.38 -6.96
C SER A 166 -11.58 18.77 -6.44
N PHE A 167 -11.19 19.79 -7.22
CA PHE A 167 -11.40 21.22 -6.97
C PHE A 167 -12.87 21.64 -6.79
N ASN A 168 -13.85 20.78 -7.11
CA ASN A 168 -15.26 21.04 -6.88
C ASN A 168 -15.89 19.95 -5.99
N TYR A 169 -16.19 20.34 -4.75
CA TYR A 169 -17.10 19.68 -3.80
C TYR A 169 -16.77 18.25 -3.34
N THR A 170 -15.55 17.76 -3.55
CA THR A 170 -15.12 16.45 -3.01
C THR A 170 -13.95 16.66 -2.05
N ILE A 171 -14.12 16.30 -0.78
CA ILE A 171 -13.10 16.50 0.27
C ILE A 171 -11.79 15.81 -0.13
N ASP A 172 -10.73 16.60 -0.23
CA ASP A 172 -9.39 16.11 -0.52
C ASP A 172 -8.83 15.30 0.64
N TRP A 173 -8.00 14.30 0.34
CA TRP A 173 -7.36 13.52 1.40
C TRP A 173 -6.41 14.36 2.29
N TRP A 174 -5.82 15.42 1.76
CA TRP A 174 -4.98 16.36 2.55
C TRP A 174 -5.80 17.28 3.46
N ASN A 175 -7.11 17.42 3.20
CA ASN A 175 -8.01 18.21 4.04
C ASN A 175 -8.83 17.33 5.02
N SER A 176 -8.40 16.09 5.26
CA SER A 176 -9.12 15.19 6.14
C SER A 176 -9.02 15.61 7.61
N THR A 177 -10.16 15.68 8.29
CA THR A 177 -10.28 15.96 9.73
C THR A 177 -10.50 14.72 10.58
N SER A 178 -10.33 13.52 10.01
CA SER A 178 -10.40 12.27 10.77
C SER A 178 -9.68 11.17 10.02
N SER A 179 -9.11 10.21 10.76
CA SER A 179 -8.47 9.03 10.17
C SER A 179 -9.44 8.22 9.32
N ARG A 180 -10.73 8.18 9.68
CA ARG A 180 -11.77 7.53 8.87
C ARG A 180 -11.94 8.19 7.51
N MET A 181 -11.93 9.53 7.46
CA MET A 181 -11.99 10.26 6.19
C MET A 181 -10.75 9.99 5.36
N TRP A 182 -9.56 10.10 5.96
CA TRP A 182 -8.29 9.86 5.27
C TRP A 182 -8.20 8.47 4.61
N ASN A 183 -8.57 7.41 5.34
CA ASN A 183 -8.55 6.04 4.78
C ASN A 183 -9.50 5.85 3.57
N ARG A 184 -10.57 6.65 3.48
CA ARG A 184 -11.56 6.60 2.38
C ARG A 184 -11.15 7.41 1.16
N THR A 185 -10.23 8.36 1.32
CA THR A 185 -9.91 9.38 0.30
C THR A 185 -8.51 9.22 -0.28
N TRP A 186 -7.56 8.67 0.50
CA TRP A 186 -6.15 8.52 0.13
C TRP A 186 -5.93 7.60 -1.09
N ASN A 187 -6.39 6.36 -1.01
CA ASN A 187 -6.28 5.36 -2.08
C ASN A 187 -7.63 4.69 -2.28
N VAL A 188 -8.46 5.31 -3.12
CA VAL A 188 -9.84 4.87 -3.36
C VAL A 188 -9.87 3.49 -4.00
N VAL A 189 -8.89 3.19 -4.87
CA VAL A 189 -8.82 1.92 -5.60
C VAL A 189 -8.73 0.71 -4.66
N VAL A 190 -7.83 0.77 -3.67
CA VAL A 190 -7.66 -0.30 -2.68
C VAL A 190 -8.78 -0.24 -1.64
N HIS A 191 -9.16 0.95 -1.20
CA HIS A 191 -10.24 1.14 -0.24
C HIS A 191 -11.55 0.51 -0.73
N ASP A 192 -11.93 0.75 -1.99
CA ASP A 192 -13.19 0.25 -2.53
C ASP A 192 -13.18 -1.27 -2.71
N TRP A 193 -12.02 -1.87 -3.00
CA TRP A 193 -11.87 -3.33 -3.01
C TRP A 193 -12.05 -3.92 -1.61
N ILE A 194 -11.36 -3.36 -0.60
CA ILE A 194 -11.47 -3.79 0.80
C ILE A 194 -12.91 -3.63 1.27
N TYR A 195 -13.55 -2.50 0.96
CA TYR A 195 -14.92 -2.24 1.36
C TYR A 195 -15.91 -3.23 0.71
N THR A 196 -15.81 -3.40 -0.61
CA THR A 196 -16.77 -4.16 -1.40
C THR A 196 -16.66 -5.67 -1.20
N TYR A 197 -15.44 -6.19 -1.19
CA TYR A 197 -15.21 -7.64 -1.22
C TYR A 197 -14.80 -8.23 0.13
N LEU A 198 -14.30 -7.41 1.06
CA LEU A 198 -13.89 -7.90 2.38
C LEU A 198 -14.85 -7.42 3.46
N TYR A 199 -15.00 -6.11 3.66
CA TYR A 199 -15.86 -5.57 4.72
C TYR A 199 -17.32 -5.96 4.54
N LYS A 200 -17.89 -5.79 3.35
CA LYS A 200 -19.31 -6.09 3.08
C LYS A 200 -19.62 -7.58 3.26
N ASP A 201 -18.78 -8.46 2.71
CA ASP A 201 -18.94 -9.90 2.86
C ASP A 201 -18.80 -10.35 4.32
N MET A 202 -17.84 -9.79 5.07
CA MET A 202 -17.71 -10.06 6.49
C MET A 202 -18.93 -9.56 7.29
N TYR A 203 -19.47 -8.40 6.94
CA TYR A 203 -20.59 -7.79 7.66
C TYR A 203 -21.95 -8.42 7.35
N GLU A 204 -22.16 -8.88 6.11
CA GLU A 204 -23.43 -9.43 5.64
C GLU A 204 -23.49 -10.96 5.77
N ILE A 205 -22.38 -11.67 5.56
CA ILE A 205 -22.36 -13.13 5.44
C ILE A 205 -21.71 -13.80 6.66
N VAL A 206 -20.46 -13.42 6.99
CA VAL A 206 -19.67 -14.16 7.99
C VAL A 206 -20.04 -13.78 9.43
N VAL A 207 -20.16 -12.48 9.71
CA VAL A 207 -20.52 -11.96 11.03
C VAL A 207 -21.65 -10.93 10.89
N PRO A 208 -22.89 -11.41 10.70
CA PRO A 208 -24.04 -10.55 10.45
C PRO A 208 -24.18 -9.44 11.48
N ARG A 209 -24.23 -8.19 10.99
CA ARG A 209 -24.47 -6.96 11.77
C ARG A 209 -23.37 -6.57 12.78
N ASN A 210 -22.23 -7.25 12.84
CA ASN A 210 -21.12 -6.90 13.73
C ASN A 210 -20.12 -5.95 13.04
N LYS A 211 -20.33 -4.63 13.15
CA LYS A 211 -19.48 -3.62 12.52
C LYS A 211 -18.02 -3.63 13.02
N PRO A 212 -17.75 -3.70 14.34
CA PRO A 212 -16.37 -3.71 14.84
C PRO A 212 -15.56 -4.89 14.30
N LEU A 213 -16.12 -6.11 14.30
CA LEU A 213 -15.39 -7.30 13.84
C LEU A 213 -15.15 -7.29 12.32
N ALA A 214 -16.12 -6.83 11.53
CA ALA A 214 -15.94 -6.64 10.10
C ALA A 214 -14.87 -5.59 9.78
N THR A 215 -14.84 -4.50 10.56
CA THR A 215 -13.81 -3.45 10.43
C THR A 215 -12.43 -3.95 10.84
N PHE A 216 -12.34 -4.66 11.97
CA PHE A 216 -11.09 -5.28 12.44
C PHE A 216 -10.51 -6.21 11.38
N THR A 217 -11.34 -7.07 10.79
CA THR A 217 -10.90 -8.00 9.73
C THR A 217 -10.33 -7.25 8.52
N ALA A 218 -10.97 -6.16 8.10
CA ALA A 218 -10.48 -5.34 6.99
C ALA A 218 -9.10 -4.73 7.26
N PHE A 219 -8.88 -4.18 8.46
CA PHE A 219 -7.58 -3.62 8.85
C PHE A 219 -6.52 -4.70 9.11
N PHE A 220 -6.92 -5.84 9.67
CA PHE A 220 -6.04 -6.97 9.91
C PHE A 220 -5.47 -7.54 8.61
N VAL A 221 -6.33 -7.83 7.63
CA VAL A 221 -5.90 -8.30 6.30
C VAL A 221 -5.04 -7.24 5.61
N SER A 222 -5.43 -5.96 5.67
CA SER A 222 -4.62 -4.86 5.14
C SER A 222 -3.23 -4.82 5.76
N GLY A 223 -3.13 -4.92 7.09
CA GLY A 223 -1.86 -4.95 7.82
C GLY A 223 -0.96 -6.10 7.39
N ILE A 224 -1.53 -7.31 7.23
CA ILE A 224 -0.78 -8.48 6.73
C ILE A 224 -0.25 -8.23 5.32
N CYS A 225 -1.06 -7.67 4.42
CA CYS A 225 -0.61 -7.37 3.05
C CYS A 225 0.52 -6.32 3.02
N HIS A 226 0.46 -5.28 3.85
CA HIS A 226 1.53 -4.28 3.93
C HIS A 226 2.82 -4.88 4.49
N GLU A 227 2.71 -5.68 5.56
CA GLU A 227 3.85 -6.40 6.15
C GLU A 227 4.44 -7.41 5.16
N TYR A 228 3.60 -8.12 4.41
CA TYR A 228 4.03 -9.05 3.36
C TYR A 228 4.89 -8.34 2.30
N VAL A 229 4.46 -7.18 1.80
CA VAL A 229 5.25 -6.43 0.81
C VAL A 229 6.60 -6.03 1.38
N VAL A 230 6.63 -5.47 2.59
CA VAL A 230 7.89 -5.01 3.20
C VAL A 230 8.80 -6.19 3.54
N ALA A 231 8.29 -7.21 4.21
CA ALA A 231 9.08 -8.35 4.67
C ALA A 231 9.72 -9.12 3.51
N PHE A 232 8.99 -9.34 2.42
CA PHE A 232 9.54 -10.03 1.24
C PHE A 232 10.44 -9.12 0.39
N SER A 233 10.22 -7.79 0.43
CA SER A 233 11.06 -6.85 -0.30
C SER A 233 12.43 -6.66 0.33
N PHE A 234 12.45 -6.53 1.66
CA PHE A 234 13.65 -6.32 2.45
C PHE A 234 14.28 -7.61 3.00
N ARG A 235 13.57 -8.75 2.91
CA ARG A 235 14.01 -10.09 3.34
C ARG A 235 14.26 -10.25 4.84
N PHE A 236 13.64 -9.41 5.65
CA PHE A 236 13.57 -9.60 7.10
C PHE A 236 12.13 -9.35 7.56
N PHE A 237 11.71 -9.98 8.65
CA PHE A 237 10.39 -9.77 9.22
C PHE A 237 10.47 -8.80 10.41
N TYR A 238 9.82 -7.64 10.31
CA TYR A 238 9.73 -6.70 11.42
C TYR A 238 8.34 -6.05 11.43
N PRO A 239 7.40 -6.49 12.30
CA PRO A 239 5.95 -6.27 12.18
C PRO A 239 5.45 -4.85 12.44
N VAL A 240 6.27 -3.83 12.18
CA VAL A 240 5.98 -2.41 12.37
C VAL A 240 4.87 -1.96 11.42
N MET A 241 4.88 -2.42 10.16
CA MET A 241 3.79 -2.09 9.21
C MET A 241 2.47 -2.70 9.66
N PHE A 242 2.50 -3.96 10.09
CA PHE A 242 1.33 -4.64 10.63
C PHE A 242 0.73 -3.89 11.84
N ILE A 243 1.56 -3.44 12.79
CA ILE A 243 1.11 -2.71 13.98
C ILE A 243 0.52 -1.34 13.60
N ILE A 244 1.16 -0.59 12.70
CA ILE A 244 0.71 0.75 12.31
C ILE A 244 -0.60 0.67 11.49
N PHE A 245 -0.63 -0.14 10.43
CA PHE A 245 -1.79 -0.23 9.53
C PHE A 245 -2.94 -1.06 10.11
N GLY A 246 -2.64 -2.14 10.84
CA GLY A 246 -3.63 -3.05 11.41
C GLY A 246 -4.11 -2.65 12.81
N GLY A 247 -3.21 -2.16 13.66
CA GLY A 247 -3.50 -1.82 15.06
C GLY A 247 -3.83 -0.34 15.26
N VAL A 248 -2.84 0.54 15.08
CA VAL A 248 -2.97 1.98 15.36
C VAL A 248 -4.07 2.60 14.52
N ASN A 249 -4.07 2.34 13.21
CA ASN A 249 -5.09 2.87 12.30
C ASN A 249 -6.51 2.35 12.63
N TYR A 250 -6.65 1.08 13.02
CA TYR A 250 -7.93 0.52 13.47
C TYR A 250 -8.45 1.27 14.70
N VAL A 251 -7.62 1.46 15.73
CA VAL A 251 -8.00 2.20 16.94
C VAL A 251 -8.41 3.63 16.62
N LEU A 252 -7.67 4.32 15.75
CA LEU A 252 -7.99 5.68 15.32
C LEU A 252 -9.32 5.76 14.54
N VAL A 253 -9.67 4.73 13.76
CA VAL A 253 -10.93 4.68 13.02
C VAL A 253 -12.12 4.33 13.92
N GLN A 254 -11.91 3.49 14.94
CA GLN A 254 -12.94 3.15 15.93
C GLN A 254 -13.23 4.30 16.89
N SER A 255 -12.21 5.03 17.33
CA SER A 255 -12.36 6.18 18.24
C SER A 255 -13.20 7.30 17.63
N ASN A 256 -13.29 7.37 16.29
CA ASN A 256 -14.07 8.36 15.53
C ASN A 256 -13.78 9.81 15.96
N LEU A 257 -12.57 10.07 16.46
CA LEU A 257 -12.18 11.39 16.89
C LEU A 257 -12.08 12.30 15.66
N SER A 258 -12.79 13.42 15.70
CA SER A 258 -12.57 14.52 14.77
C SER A 258 -11.24 15.15 15.12
N MET A 259 -10.20 14.68 14.47
CA MET A 259 -8.86 15.19 14.60
C MET A 259 -8.76 16.43 13.72
N HIS A 260 -8.51 17.60 14.32
CA HIS A 260 -8.14 18.78 13.54
C HIS A 260 -7.10 18.39 12.47
N ASN A 261 -7.20 18.94 11.27
CA ASN A 261 -6.38 18.58 10.11
C ASN A 261 -4.87 18.43 10.46
N ILE A 262 -4.35 19.37 11.27
CA ILE A 262 -2.97 19.37 11.77
C ILE A 262 -2.61 18.05 12.48
N LEU A 263 -3.49 17.51 13.32
CA LEU A 263 -3.21 16.29 14.06
C LEU A 263 -3.14 15.08 13.12
N VAL A 264 -3.97 15.04 12.07
CA VAL A 264 -3.86 14.00 11.03
C VAL A 264 -2.49 14.05 10.35
N TRP A 265 -2.01 15.23 9.97
CA TRP A 265 -0.66 15.39 9.42
C TRP A 265 0.43 14.98 10.40
N MET A 266 0.31 15.35 11.67
CA MET A 266 1.27 14.95 12.69
C MET A 266 1.35 13.43 12.83
N ILE A 267 0.21 12.73 12.88
CA ILE A 267 0.17 11.26 12.90
C ILE A 267 0.83 10.68 11.63
N LEU A 268 0.49 11.20 10.45
CA LEU A 268 1.08 10.75 9.19
C LEU A 268 2.60 10.93 9.18
N CYS A 269 3.11 12.09 9.61
CA CYS A 269 4.55 12.36 9.71
C CYS A 269 5.24 11.36 10.63
N PHE A 270 4.71 11.14 11.84
CA PHE A 270 5.30 10.20 12.80
C PHE A 270 5.25 8.75 12.33
N CYS A 271 4.11 8.29 11.81
CA CYS A 271 3.98 6.92 11.31
C CYS A 271 4.93 6.65 10.14
N ASN A 272 5.02 7.56 9.15
CA ASN A 272 5.94 7.38 8.02
C ASN A 272 7.41 7.45 8.46
N SER A 273 7.72 8.31 9.42
CA SER A 273 9.07 8.37 10.00
C SER A 273 9.48 7.05 10.67
N ILE A 274 8.60 6.45 11.48
CA ILE A 274 8.85 5.16 12.12
C ILE A 274 9.07 4.08 11.06
N ILE A 275 8.22 4.03 10.03
CA ILE A 275 8.33 3.07 8.94
C ILE A 275 9.67 3.18 8.23
N ILE A 276 10.06 4.37 7.80
CA ILE A 276 11.31 4.56 7.05
C ILE A 276 12.51 4.28 7.93
N SER A 277 12.48 4.72 9.18
CA SER A 277 13.58 4.48 10.12
C SER A 277 13.78 2.98 10.35
N THR A 278 12.70 2.24 10.62
CA THR A 278 12.78 0.80 10.87
C THR A 278 13.20 0.00 9.63
N CYS A 279 12.70 0.37 8.44
CA CYS A 279 13.13 -0.23 7.18
C CYS A 279 14.61 0.05 6.87
N ALA A 280 15.05 1.30 7.06
CA ALA A 280 16.43 1.69 6.84
C ALA A 280 17.37 1.00 7.83
N MET A 281 17.02 0.95 9.12
CA MET A 281 17.77 0.24 10.14
C MET A 281 17.97 -1.22 9.76
N GLY A 282 16.88 -1.95 9.46
CA GLY A 282 16.96 -3.36 9.08
C GLY A 282 17.80 -3.58 7.82
N TYR A 283 17.70 -2.69 6.83
CA TYR A 283 18.51 -2.75 5.61
C TYR A 283 20.00 -2.57 5.90
N TYR A 284 20.40 -1.48 6.57
CA TYR A 284 21.81 -1.20 6.83
C TYR A 284 22.43 -2.21 7.79
N THR A 285 21.67 -2.73 8.77
CA THR A 285 22.19 -3.78 9.65
C THR A 285 22.42 -5.09 8.91
N SER A 286 21.55 -5.45 7.95
CA SER A 286 21.78 -6.64 7.12
C SER A 286 23.00 -6.55 6.21
N TYR A 287 23.45 -5.33 5.90
CA TYR A 287 24.63 -5.10 5.07
C TYR A 287 25.92 -5.05 5.89
N ASN A 288 25.86 -4.44 7.09
CA ASN A 288 27.05 -4.19 7.91
C ASN A 288 27.36 -5.31 8.92
N CYS A 289 26.38 -6.14 9.27
CA CYS A 289 26.48 -7.12 10.34
C CYS A 289 26.61 -8.55 9.82
N LEU A 290 27.20 -9.45 10.61
CA LEU A 290 27.28 -10.87 10.28
C LEU A 290 25.90 -11.53 10.45
N SER A 291 25.43 -12.23 9.41
CA SER A 291 24.21 -13.05 9.50
C SER A 291 24.33 -14.11 10.59
N TYR A 292 23.19 -14.40 11.24
CA TYR A 292 23.09 -15.51 12.17
C TYR A 292 23.34 -16.85 11.46
N SER A 293 23.92 -17.81 12.18
CA SER A 293 24.16 -19.17 11.66
C SER A 293 22.87 -19.92 11.28
N ASN A 294 21.71 -19.51 11.79
CA ASN A 294 20.42 -20.11 11.49
C ASN A 294 19.55 -19.16 10.65
N TYR A 295 19.15 -19.60 9.46
CA TYR A 295 18.31 -18.85 8.53
C TYR A 295 17.02 -18.29 9.15
N TYR A 296 16.33 -19.08 9.99
CA TYR A 296 15.08 -18.62 10.61
C TYR A 296 15.31 -17.59 11.72
N ALA A 297 16.45 -17.68 12.41
CA ALA A 297 16.85 -16.67 13.38
C ALA A 297 17.20 -15.36 12.67
N ASP A 298 17.88 -15.42 11.53
CA ASP A 298 18.21 -14.26 10.70
C ASP A 298 16.98 -13.54 10.14
N LEU A 299 15.93 -14.31 9.82
CA LEU A 299 14.69 -13.77 9.27
C LEU A 299 13.77 -13.15 10.34
N LEU A 300 13.69 -13.76 11.52
CA LEU A 300 12.68 -13.41 12.55
C LEU A 300 13.23 -12.54 13.69
N LEU A 301 14.54 -12.57 13.94
CA LEU A 301 15.16 -11.73 14.98
C LEU A 301 15.72 -10.47 14.33
N PRO A 302 15.34 -9.27 14.82
CA PRO A 302 15.85 -8.04 14.26
C PRO A 302 17.34 -7.91 14.57
N GLN A 303 18.18 -8.10 13.56
CA GLN A 303 19.64 -7.93 13.64
C GLN A 303 20.05 -6.53 14.14
N SER A 304 19.17 -5.54 13.98
CA SER A 304 19.40 -4.18 14.46
C SER A 304 19.66 -4.09 15.95
N TRP A 305 19.17 -5.03 16.76
CA TRP A 305 19.35 -5.03 18.21
C TRP A 305 20.55 -5.87 18.67
N SER A 306 21.04 -6.79 17.84
CA SER A 306 22.03 -7.81 18.21
C SER A 306 23.40 -7.61 17.56
N CYS A 307 23.47 -6.95 16.42
CA CYS A 307 24.73 -6.66 15.73
C CYS A 307 25.75 -5.94 16.62
N GLN A 308 25.28 -5.10 17.53
CA GLN A 308 26.15 -4.37 18.46
C GLN A 308 26.75 -5.26 19.55
N GLN A 309 26.07 -6.34 19.96
CA GLN A 309 26.64 -7.30 20.91
C GLN A 309 27.81 -8.10 20.31
N GLN A 310 27.83 -8.28 18.98
CA GLN A 310 28.93 -8.92 18.28
C GLN A 310 30.13 -8.00 18.05
N LEU A 311 29.90 -6.68 17.92
CA LEU A 311 30.97 -5.68 17.81
C LEU A 311 31.62 -5.32 19.16
N ALA A 312 30.92 -5.57 20.27
CA ALA A 312 31.40 -5.33 21.63
C ALA A 312 32.06 -6.56 22.30
N ALA A 313 32.14 -7.70 21.59
CA ALA A 313 32.75 -8.96 22.04
C ALA A 313 34.07 -9.22 21.32
#